data_AF-A0A940LNU8-F1
#
_entry.id   AF-A0A940LNU8-F1
#
_cell.length_a   1.000
_cell.length_b   1.000
_cell.length_c   1.000
_cell.angle_alpha   90.00
_cell.angle_beta   90.00
_cell.angle_gamma   90.00
#
_symmetry.space_group_name_H-M   'P 1'
#
loop_
_entity.id
_entity.type
_entity.pdbx_description
1 polymer ?
#
loop_
_entity_poly.entity_id
_entity_poly.type
_entity_poly.pdbx_seq_one_letter_code
_entity_poly.pdbx_strand_id
1 'polypeptide(L)'
;MIKTTLTVDERLAPVDCQTMLDVRQGVDALDRALVTLLTERQGYMDAAARIKADRSKVFDRARIEDVVDKVKAAAREAGLSEAIAEPVWRTLIDRCIAYEYDSWDKTRG
;
A
#
# COMPACT_ATOMS: atom_id res chain seq x y z
N MET A 1 -15.27 -14.86 -0.05
CA MET A 1 -13.91 -14.32 -0.21
C MET A 1 -13.86 -13.60 -1.54
N ILE A 2 -13.41 -12.34 -1.57
CA ILE A 2 -13.19 -11.62 -2.83
C ILE A 2 -11.82 -12.08 -3.37
N LYS A 3 -11.76 -12.45 -4.64
CA LYS A 3 -10.49 -12.64 -5.36
C LYS A 3 -10.26 -11.38 -6.18
N THR A 4 -9.24 -10.60 -5.81
CA THR A 4 -8.83 -9.44 -6.61
C THR A 4 -8.03 -9.93 -7.81
N THR A 5 -8.60 -9.80 -9.00
CA THR A 5 -7.85 -9.96 -10.26
C THR A 5 -7.20 -8.63 -10.58
N LEU A 6 -5.86 -8.58 -10.56
CA LEU A 6 -5.11 -7.38 -10.90
C LEU A 6 -4.76 -7.42 -12.39
N THR A 7 -5.40 -6.56 -13.17
CA THR A 7 -4.98 -6.28 -14.55
C THR A 7 -3.96 -5.16 -14.52
N VAL A 8 -2.79 -5.38 -15.10
CA VAL A 8 -1.77 -4.35 -15.29
C VAL A 8 -1.66 -4.07 -16.77
N ASP A 9 -1.56 -2.80 -17.15
CA ASP A 9 -1.50 -2.41 -18.55
C ASP A 9 -0.28 -3.01 -19.28
N GLU A 10 -0.44 -3.16 -20.59
CA GLU A 10 0.60 -3.66 -21.49
C GLU A 10 1.84 -2.78 -21.42
N ARG A 11 3.01 -3.44 -21.34
CA ARG A 11 4.33 -2.82 -21.28
C ARG A 11 5.39 -3.83 -21.69
N LEU A 12 6.53 -3.33 -22.16
CA LEU A 12 7.71 -4.14 -22.37
C LEU A 12 8.23 -4.70 -21.03
N ALA A 13 8.88 -5.86 -21.08
CA ALA A 13 9.64 -6.33 -19.93
C ALA A 13 10.82 -5.37 -19.67
N PRO A 14 11.27 -5.17 -18.41
CA PRO A 14 12.33 -4.22 -18.11
C PRO A 14 13.63 -4.44 -18.91
N VAL A 15 13.95 -5.69 -19.25
CA VAL A 15 15.15 -6.06 -20.04
C VAL A 15 15.02 -5.70 -21.52
N ASP A 16 13.79 -5.55 -22.03
CA ASP A 16 13.51 -5.27 -23.44
C ASP A 16 13.40 -3.76 -23.72
N CYS A 17 13.24 -2.92 -22.68
CA CYS A 17 13.19 -1.47 -22.82
C CYS A 17 14.47 -0.92 -23.48
N GLN A 18 14.31 -0.15 -24.58
CA GLN A 18 15.43 0.46 -25.30
C GLN A 18 15.53 1.96 -25.06
N THR A 19 14.45 2.59 -24.60
CA THR A 19 14.35 4.03 -24.39
C THR A 19 13.77 4.37 -23.02
N MET A 20 14.02 5.59 -22.56
CA MET A 20 13.35 6.11 -21.36
C MET A 20 11.84 6.26 -21.52
N LEU A 21 11.33 6.29 -22.76
CA LEU A 21 9.89 6.29 -23.01
C LEU A 21 9.30 4.92 -22.63
N ASP A 22 9.96 3.82 -23.03
CA ASP A 22 9.55 2.45 -22.69
C ASP A 22 9.52 2.24 -21.17
N VAL A 23 10.57 2.72 -20.49
CA VAL A 23 10.66 2.64 -19.01
C VAL A 23 9.51 3.38 -18.35
N ARG A 24 9.20 4.60 -18.79
CA ARG A 24 8.11 5.41 -18.23
C ARG A 24 6.75 4.75 -18.45
N GLN A 25 6.49 4.23 -19.64
CA GLN A 25 5.26 3.49 -19.92
C GLN A 25 5.11 2.29 -18.97
N GLY A 26 6.19 1.55 -18.74
CA GLY A 26 6.17 0.41 -17.82
C GLY A 26 5.93 0.81 -16.36
N VAL A 27 6.53 1.90 -15.89
CA VAL A 27 6.30 2.46 -14.55
C VAL A 27 4.86 2.96 -14.42
N ASP A 28 4.38 3.75 -15.37
CA ASP A 28 3.02 4.31 -15.35
C ASP A 28 1.96 3.20 -15.29
N ALA A 29 2.16 2.11 -16.03
CA ALA A 29 1.30 0.93 -16.01
C ALA A 29 1.27 0.24 -14.64
N LEU A 30 2.44 0.10 -13.99
CA LEU A 30 2.55 -0.48 -12.65
C LEU A 30 1.94 0.44 -11.60
N ASP A 31 2.15 1.75 -11.69
CA ASP A 31 1.62 2.73 -10.74
C ASP A 31 0.09 2.77 -10.76
N ARG A 32 -0.53 2.65 -11.94
CA ARG A 32 -2.00 2.52 -12.03
C ARG A 32 -2.50 1.26 -11.30
N ALA A 33 -1.81 0.14 -11.46
CA ALA A 33 -2.16 -1.09 -10.74
C ALA A 33 -1.93 -0.97 -9.22
N LEU A 34 -0.86 -0.28 -8.80
CA LEU A 34 -0.61 0.04 -7.39
C LEU A 34 -1.74 0.90 -6.80
N VAL A 35 -2.22 1.91 -7.51
CA VAL A 35 -3.35 2.74 -7.08
C VAL A 35 -4.61 1.90 -6.86
N THR A 36 -4.90 0.93 -7.73
CA THR A 36 -6.03 0.00 -7.53
C THR A 36 -5.87 -0.82 -6.25
N LEU A 37 -4.69 -1.38 -5.99
CA LEU A 37 -4.42 -2.15 -4.77
C LEU A 37 -4.48 -1.27 -3.51
N LEU A 38 -3.94 -0.05 -3.58
CA LEU A 38 -3.96 0.90 -2.47
C LEU A 38 -5.38 1.38 -2.16
N THR A 39 -6.26 1.46 -3.16
CA THR A 39 -7.69 1.76 -2.96
C THR A 39 -8.36 0.65 -2.14
N GLU A 40 -8.09 -0.62 -2.44
CA GLU A 40 -8.58 -1.75 -1.63
C GLU A 40 -8.00 -1.68 -0.21
N ARG A 41 -6.68 -1.41 -0.08
CA ARG A 41 -6.02 -1.22 1.22
C ARG A 41 -6.65 -0.10 2.04
N GLN A 42 -7.02 1.02 1.42
CA GLN A 42 -7.71 2.14 2.06
C GLN A 42 -9.10 1.71 2.57
N GLY A 43 -9.84 0.89 1.81
CA GLY A 43 -11.13 0.35 2.26
C GLY A 43 -11.04 -0.48 3.55
N TYR A 44 -9.91 -1.13 3.82
CA TYR A 44 -9.68 -1.77 5.13
C TYR A 44 -9.49 -0.77 6.26
N MET A 45 -9.01 0.45 5.98
CA MET A 45 -8.94 1.53 6.99
C MET A 45 -10.35 2.03 7.31
N ASP A 46 -11.25 2.16 6.33
CA ASP A 46 -12.66 2.48 6.58
C ASP A 46 -13.35 1.40 7.43
N ALA A 47 -13.05 0.13 7.14
CA ALA A 47 -13.53 -0.98 7.96
C ALA A 47 -12.98 -0.90 9.39
N ALA A 48 -11.68 -0.60 9.57
CA ALA A 48 -11.06 -0.43 10.86
C ALA A 48 -11.66 0.75 11.65
N ALA A 49 -11.85 1.90 11.00
CA ALA A 49 -12.51 3.06 11.57
C ALA A 49 -13.92 2.74 12.07
N ARG A 50 -14.72 2.01 11.27
CA ARG A 50 -16.06 1.55 11.69
C ARG A 50 -16.02 0.64 12.92
N ILE A 51 -15.07 -0.31 12.96
CA ILE A 51 -14.95 -1.34 14.00
C ILE A 51 -14.38 -0.79 15.31
N LYS A 52 -13.40 0.11 15.26
CA LYS A 52 -12.74 0.62 16.45
C LYS A 52 -13.70 1.47 17.28
N ALA A 53 -13.89 1.07 18.53
CA ALA A 53 -14.74 1.79 19.47
C ALA A 53 -14.06 3.06 20.02
N ASP A 54 -12.73 3.09 20.06
CA ASP A 54 -11.94 4.18 20.64
C ASP A 54 -10.90 4.69 19.63
N ARG A 55 -10.87 6.02 19.47
CA ARG A 55 -9.92 6.77 18.65
C ARG A 55 -8.47 6.50 19.03
N SER A 56 -8.17 6.25 20.31
CA SER A 56 -6.83 5.94 20.79
C SER A 56 -6.25 4.65 20.20
N LYS A 57 -7.11 3.75 19.70
CA LYS A 57 -6.73 2.48 19.08
C LYS A 57 -6.41 2.60 17.59
N VAL A 58 -6.54 3.80 17.01
CA VAL A 58 -6.17 4.04 15.60
C VAL A 58 -4.65 3.89 15.43
N PHE A 59 -3.87 4.46 16.35
CA PHE A 59 -2.41 4.30 16.36
C PHE A 59 -1.98 3.14 17.27
N ASP A 60 -1.36 2.12 16.69
CA ASP A 60 -0.78 0.99 17.41
C ASP A 60 0.67 0.74 16.95
N ARG A 61 1.62 1.15 17.78
CA ARG A 61 3.05 1.04 17.47
C ARG A 61 3.48 -0.42 17.26
N ALA A 62 3.00 -1.35 18.07
CA ALA A 62 3.39 -2.76 17.96
C ALA A 62 2.90 -3.33 16.62
N ARG A 63 1.69 -2.96 16.21
CA ARG A 63 1.16 -3.36 14.90
C ARG A 63 1.92 -2.73 13.74
N ILE A 64 2.35 -1.47 13.84
CA ILE A 64 3.15 -0.80 12.81
C ILE A 64 4.46 -1.56 12.56
N GLU A 65 5.22 -1.86 13.62
CA GLU A 65 6.49 -2.57 13.49
C GLU A 65 6.29 -3.99 12.93
N ASP A 66 5.25 -4.70 13.36
CA ASP A 66 4.89 -6.01 12.80
C ASP A 66 4.56 -5.95 11.28
N VAL A 67 3.91 -4.88 10.80
CA VAL A 67 3.73 -4.69 9.34
C VAL A 67 5.07 -4.48 8.66
N VAL A 68 5.93 -3.63 9.21
CA VAL A 68 7.23 -3.30 8.60
C VAL A 68 8.12 -4.55 8.50
N ASP A 69 8.19 -5.37 9.56
CA ASP A 69 8.99 -6.59 9.55
C ASP A 69 8.50 -7.60 8.49
N LYS A 70 7.17 -7.76 8.38
CA LYS A 70 6.56 -8.62 7.36
C LYS A 70 6.84 -8.13 5.94
N VAL A 71 6.78 -6.82 5.72
CA VAL A 71 7.08 -6.22 4.42
C VAL A 71 8.55 -6.41 4.05
N LYS A 72 9.47 -6.23 5.00
CA LYS A 72 10.90 -6.45 4.76
C LYS A 72 11.19 -7.90 4.40
N ALA A 73 10.54 -8.85 5.08
CA ALA A 73 10.63 -10.27 4.73
C ALA A 73 10.12 -10.55 3.31
N ALA A 74 8.92 -10.08 2.98
CA ALA A 74 8.34 -10.25 1.65
C ALA A 74 9.18 -9.57 0.54
N ALA A 75 9.76 -8.40 0.83
CA ALA A 75 10.63 -7.68 -0.09
C ALA A 75 11.89 -8.51 -0.43
N ARG A 76 12.55 -9.09 0.58
CA ARG A 76 13.69 -9.99 0.36
C ARG A 76 13.34 -11.18 -0.52
N GLU A 77 12.21 -11.83 -0.25
CA GLU A 77 11.76 -13.00 -1.01
C GLU A 77 11.45 -12.67 -2.47
N ALA A 78 10.87 -11.48 -2.72
CA ALA A 78 10.51 -11.02 -4.06
C ALA A 78 11.66 -10.32 -4.83
N GLY A 79 12.82 -10.09 -4.19
CA GLY A 79 13.94 -9.35 -4.78
C GLY A 79 13.80 -7.83 -4.78
N LEU A 80 12.87 -7.28 -3.99
CA LEU A 80 12.76 -5.84 -3.75
C LEU A 80 13.75 -5.40 -2.67
N SER A 81 14.52 -4.35 -2.93
CA SER A 81 15.43 -3.78 -1.93
C SER A 81 14.69 -3.29 -0.69
N GLU A 82 15.13 -3.71 0.50
CA GLU A 82 14.59 -3.22 1.78
C GLU A 82 14.76 -1.71 1.95
N ALA A 83 15.82 -1.13 1.37
CA ALA A 83 16.05 0.31 1.38
C ALA A 83 14.97 1.08 0.58
N ILE A 84 14.24 0.42 -0.32
CA ILE A 84 13.04 0.95 -0.96
C ILE A 84 11.81 0.58 -0.14
N ALA A 85 11.65 -0.69 0.22
CA ALA A 85 10.41 -1.20 0.82
C ALA A 85 10.12 -0.55 2.19
N GLU A 86 11.07 -0.51 3.12
CA GLU A 86 10.83 0.01 4.46
C GLU A 86 10.32 1.46 4.48
N PRO A 87 11.01 2.45 3.89
CA PRO A 87 10.56 3.84 3.95
C PRO A 87 9.23 4.08 3.21
N VAL A 88 9.00 3.38 2.11
CA VAL A 88 7.72 3.45 1.37
C VAL A 88 6.58 2.96 2.24
N TRP A 89 6.73 1.80 2.91
CA TRP A 89 5.67 1.26 3.75
C TRP A 89 5.47 2.04 5.03
N ARG A 90 6.52 2.56 5.68
CA ARG A 90 6.36 3.46 6.83
C ARG A 90 5.53 4.69 6.45
N THR A 91 5.87 5.34 5.34
CA THR A 91 5.12 6.49 4.83
C THR A 91 3.67 6.12 4.51
N LEU A 92 3.44 4.98 3.85
CA LEU A 92 2.09 4.51 3.54
C LEU A 92 1.27 4.25 4.81
N ILE A 93 1.87 3.61 5.81
CA ILE A 93 1.21 3.35 7.11
C ILE A 93 0.83 4.66 7.78
N ASP A 94 1.75 5.62 7.86
CA ASP A 94 1.49 6.93 8.46
C ASP A 94 0.32 7.65 7.79
N ARG A 95 0.27 7.63 6.44
CA ARG A 95 -0.85 8.22 5.68
C ARG A 95 -2.16 7.48 5.88
N CYS A 96 -2.13 6.15 6.00
CA CYS A 96 -3.33 5.38 6.30
C CYS A 96 -3.85 5.61 7.72
N ILE A 97 -2.98 5.79 8.71
CA ILE A 97 -3.37 6.15 10.08
C ILE A 97 -4.06 7.52 10.07
N ALA A 98 -3.49 8.51 9.36
CA ALA A 98 -4.10 9.83 9.22
C ALA A 98 -5.49 9.73 8.57
N TYR A 99 -5.62 9.00 7.47
CA TYR A 99 -6.89 8.74 6.82
C TYR A 99 -7.90 8.03 7.73
N GLU A 100 -7.44 7.04 8.51
CA GLU A 100 -8.28 6.30 9.45
C GLU A 100 -8.83 7.20 10.56
N TYR A 101 -8.03 8.14 11.08
CA TYR A 101 -8.54 9.15 12.03
C TYR A 101 -9.68 9.97 11.43
N ASP A 102 -9.48 10.51 10.22
CA ASP A 102 -10.51 11.31 9.54
C ASP A 102 -11.78 10.49 9.26
N SER A 103 -11.62 9.23 8.87
CA SER A 103 -12.74 8.30 8.63
C SER A 103 -13.47 7.97 9.94
N TRP A 104 -12.74 7.70 11.03
CA TRP A 104 -13.31 7.42 12.35
C TRP A 104 -14.14 8.60 12.86
N ASP A 105 -13.58 9.82 12.81
CA ASP A 105 -14.25 11.04 13.24
C ASP A 105 -15.58 11.26 12.48
N LYS A 106 -15.61 10.99 11.16
CA LYS A 106 -16.84 11.04 10.35
C LYS A 106 -17.90 10.00 10.73
N THR A 107 -17.51 8.86 11.31
CA THR A 107 -18.47 7.83 11.76
C THR A 107 -19.03 8.07 13.16
N ARG A 108 -18.55 9.10 13.86
CA ARG A 108 -18.91 9.42 15.25
C ARG A 108 -19.51 10.83 15.42
N GLY A 109 -19.39 11.69 14.41
CA GLY A 109 -20.16 12.94 14.28
C GLY A 109 -21.54 12.67 13.69
#